data_AF-I5AXD1-F1
#
_entry.id   AF-I5AXD1-F1
#
_cell.length_a   1.000
_cell.length_b   1.000
_cell.length_c   1.000
_cell.angle_alpha   90.00
_cell.angle_beta   90.00
_cell.angle_gamma   90.00
#
_symmetry.space_group_name_H-M   'P 1'
#
loop_
_entity.id
_entity.type
_entity.pdbx_description
1 polymer ?
#
loop_
_entity_poly.entity_id
_entity_poly.type
_entity_poly.pdbx_seq_one_letter_code
_entity_poly.pdbx_strand_id
1 'polypeptide(L)'
;MNIKEIRHLTGLSQKQFAEKYHIPLQTEKQWESSIGSKSYRKPPEYVLYLLKETVLREITDGMVSMVRRDVLRKEHIDKSRALDEAAESVWG
;
A
#
# COMPACT_ATOMS: atom_id res chain seq x y z
N MET A 1 12.28 12.24 -0.79
CA MET A 1 10.82 12.19 -0.77
C MET A 1 10.31 13.20 0.24
N ASN A 2 9.48 14.15 -0.16
CA ASN A 2 8.71 15.01 0.76
C ASN A 2 7.34 14.38 1.10
N ILE A 3 6.60 14.98 2.03
CA ILE A 3 5.29 14.47 2.47
C ILE A 3 4.31 14.31 1.30
N LYS A 4 4.26 15.29 0.39
CA LYS A 4 3.39 15.27 -0.78
C LYS A 4 3.69 14.10 -1.72
N GLU A 5 4.97 13.82 -1.96
CA GLU A 5 5.42 12.67 -2.75
C GLU A 5 5.02 11.35 -2.08
N ILE A 6 5.21 11.23 -0.76
CA ILE A 6 4.81 10.04 0.02
C ILE A 6 3.30 9.81 -0.08
N ARG A 7 2.48 10.84 0.07
CA ARG A 7 1.02 10.73 -0.06
C ARG A 7 0.59 10.30 -1.46
N HIS A 8 1.24 10.81 -2.51
CA HIS A 8 0.89 10.41 -3.87
C HIS A 8 1.11 8.92 -4.14
N LEU A 9 2.05 8.26 -3.47
CA LEU A 9 2.23 6.80 -3.57
C LEU A 9 0.99 6.03 -3.12
N THR A 10 0.19 6.58 -2.20
CA THR A 10 -1.02 5.91 -1.69
C THR A 10 -2.26 6.19 -2.53
N GLY A 11 -2.20 7.13 -3.48
CA GLY A 11 -3.37 7.58 -4.26
C GLY A 11 -4.43 8.33 -3.43
N LEU A 12 -4.10 8.78 -2.21
CA LEU A 12 -5.06 9.41 -1.30
C LEU A 12 -5.08 10.94 -1.46
N SER A 13 -6.25 11.54 -1.22
CA SER A 13 -6.35 12.99 -1.00
C SER A 13 -5.67 13.40 0.31
N GLN A 14 -5.33 14.70 0.47
CA GLN A 14 -4.75 15.22 1.72
C GLN A 14 -5.59 14.89 2.95
N LYS A 15 -6.93 14.99 2.85
CA LYS A 15 -7.83 14.69 3.96
C LYS A 15 -7.76 13.21 4.36
N GLN A 16 -7.84 12.31 3.38
CA GLN A 16 -7.80 10.87 3.63
C GLN A 16 -6.43 10.41 4.17
N PHE A 17 -5.34 10.98 3.67
CA PHE A 17 -4.00 10.67 4.15
C PHE A 17 -3.80 11.13 5.60
N ALA A 18 -4.20 12.37 5.89
CA ALA A 18 -4.17 12.92 7.25
C ALA A 18 -4.98 12.06 8.23
N GLU A 19 -6.18 11.63 7.83
CA GLU A 19 -7.03 10.75 8.63
C GLU A 19 -6.40 9.37 8.85
N LYS A 20 -5.90 8.73 7.78
CA LYS A 20 -5.30 7.39 7.84
C LYS A 20 -4.07 7.32 8.75
N TYR A 21 -3.20 8.33 8.68
CA TYR A 21 -1.96 8.37 9.46
C TYR A 21 -2.09 9.19 10.75
N HIS A 22 -3.31 9.56 11.13
CA HIS A 22 -3.60 10.34 12.34
C HIS A 22 -2.80 11.65 12.46
N ILE A 23 -2.60 12.32 11.32
CA ILE A 23 -1.96 13.63 11.22
C ILE A 23 -3.08 14.69 11.20
N PRO A 24 -3.00 15.76 12.00
CA PRO A 24 -3.95 16.87 11.85
C PRO A 24 -3.91 17.43 10.43
N LEU A 25 -5.07 17.59 9.79
CA LEU A 25 -5.16 18.05 8.39
C LEU A 25 -4.42 19.37 8.14
N GLN A 26 -4.42 20.28 9.13
CA GLN A 26 -3.68 21.53 9.02
C GLN A 26 -2.17 21.30 8.96
N THR A 27 -1.64 20.38 9.75
CA THR A 27 -0.23 20.00 9.74
C THR A 27 0.17 19.44 8.39
N GLU A 28 -0.63 18.53 7.83
CA GLU A 28 -0.40 17.98 6.48
C GLU A 28 -0.35 19.08 5.42
N LYS A 29 -1.32 20.01 5.43
CA LYS A 29 -1.35 21.16 4.52
C LYS A 29 -0.10 22.04 4.64
N GLN A 30 0.38 22.28 5.86
CA GLN A 30 1.55 23.11 6.12
C GLN A 30 2.84 22.43 5.63
N TRP A 31 2.94 21.11 5.79
CA TRP A 31 4.08 20.33 5.29
C TRP A 31 4.12 20.22 3.77
N GLU A 32 2.95 20.17 3.11
CA GLU A 32 2.84 20.14 1.65
C GLU A 32 2.83 21.53 0.97
N SER A 33 2.78 22.61 1.76
CA SER A 33 2.82 23.97 1.22
C SER A 33 4.17 24.26 0.54
N SER A 34 4.19 25.22 -0.40
CA SER A 34 5.43 25.62 -1.07
C SER A 34 6.43 26.22 -0.09
N ILE A 35 7.71 25.87 -0.26
CA ILE A 35 8.82 26.41 0.53
C ILE A 35 8.81 27.94 0.42
N GLY A 36 8.92 28.63 1.56
CA GLY A 36 8.88 30.10 1.63
C GLY A 36 7.49 30.71 1.72
N SER A 37 6.41 29.92 1.60
CA SER A 37 5.06 30.42 1.88
C SER A 37 4.85 30.66 3.38
N LYS A 38 3.95 31.59 3.73
CA LYS A 38 3.59 31.91 5.14
C LYS A 38 3.15 30.67 5.94
N SER A 39 2.48 29.74 5.27
CA SER A 39 1.94 28.51 5.86
C SER A 39 2.94 27.36 5.90
N TYR A 40 4.09 27.46 5.23
CA TYR A 40 5.06 26.37 5.18
C TYR A 40 5.62 26.03 6.55
N ARG A 41 5.67 24.73 6.83
CA ARG A 41 6.41 24.18 7.97
C ARG A 41 7.26 23.03 7.47
N LYS A 42 8.53 23.02 7.86
CA LYS A 42 9.41 21.88 7.57
C LYS A 42 8.95 20.70 8.43
N PRO A 43 8.60 19.54 7.84
CA PRO A 43 8.27 18.35 8.61
C PRO A 43 9.50 17.88 9.40
N PRO A 44 9.33 17.33 10.62
CA PRO A 44 10.43 16.69 11.32
C PRO A 44 10.99 15.52 10.49
N GLU A 45 12.31 15.39 10.41
CA GLU A 45 12.97 14.38 9.58
C GLU A 45 12.54 12.95 9.93
N TYR A 46 12.37 12.66 11.23
CA TYR A 46 11.91 11.34 11.70
C TYR A 46 10.49 11.01 11.23
N VAL A 47 9.59 12.01 11.13
CA VAL A 47 8.22 11.78 10.65
C VAL A 47 8.25 11.41 9.17
N LEU A 48 9.06 12.12 8.39
CA LEU A 48 9.22 11.86 6.97
C LEU A 48 9.80 10.45 6.72
N TYR A 49 10.78 10.04 7.53
CA TYR A 49 11.32 8.67 7.50
C TYR A 49 10.25 7.63 7.85
N LEU A 50 9.56 7.78 8.98
CA LEU A 50 8.57 6.80 9.44
C LEU A 50 7.37 6.68 8.51
N LEU A 51 6.84 7.79 8.00
CA LEU A 51 5.73 7.76 7.04
C LEU A 51 6.13 7.08 5.74
N LYS A 52 7.33 7.36 5.23
CA LYS A 52 7.86 6.70 4.03
C LYS A 52 7.92 5.18 4.22
N GLU A 53 8.54 4.72 5.29
CA GLU A 53 8.70 3.27 5.54
C GLU A 53 7.35 2.58 5.77
N THR A 54 6.43 3.26 6.46
CA THR A 54 5.08 2.74 6.70
C THR A 54 4.31 2.57 5.39
N VAL A 55 4.27 3.61 4.55
CA VAL A 55 3.59 3.57 3.25
C VAL A 55 4.15 2.48 2.34
N LEU A 56 5.49 2.40 2.24
CA LEU A 56 6.13 1.41 1.38
C LEU A 56 5.87 -0.02 1.87
N ARG A 57 5.87 -0.23 3.19
CA ARG A 57 5.54 -1.54 3.77
C ARG A 57 4.10 -1.95 3.46
N GLU A 58 3.13 -1.06 3.64
CA GLU A 58 1.73 -1.37 3.33
C GLU A 58 1.51 -1.73 1.85
N ILE A 59 2.16 -0.99 0.93
CA ILE A 59 2.10 -1.30 -0.51
C ILE A 59 2.71 -2.68 -0.77
N THR A 60 3.87 -2.95 -0.18
CA THR A 60 4.57 -4.23 -0.34
C THR A 60 3.74 -5.39 0.19
N ASP A 61 3.19 -5.26 1.41
CA ASP A 61 2.33 -6.27 2.03
C ASP A 61 1.06 -6.50 1.20
N GLY A 62 0.48 -5.43 0.65
CA GLY A 62 -0.62 -5.50 -0.30
C GLY A 62 -0.26 -6.32 -1.55
N MET A 63 0.87 -6.04 -2.19
CA MET A 63 1.35 -6.78 -3.36
C MET A 63 1.64 -8.25 -3.03
N VAL A 64 2.33 -8.52 -1.92
CA VAL A 64 2.62 -9.88 -1.45
C VAL A 64 1.34 -10.66 -1.20
N SER A 65 0.31 -10.03 -0.61
CA SER A 65 -1.00 -10.66 -0.39
C SER A 65 -1.72 -11.00 -1.70
N MET A 66 -1.58 -10.17 -2.74
CA MET A 66 -2.14 -10.44 -4.08
C MET A 66 -1.44 -11.64 -4.71
N VAL A 67 -0.11 -11.63 -4.75
CA VAL A 67 0.69 -12.73 -5.32
C VAL A 67 0.40 -14.04 -4.58
N ARG A 68 0.35 -14.02 -3.24
CA ARG A 68 0.02 -15.21 -2.44
C ARG A 68 -1.36 -15.75 -2.81
N ARG A 69 -2.38 -14.90 -3.00
CA ARG A 69 -3.72 -15.34 -3.42
C ARG A 69 -3.69 -15.99 -4.80
N ASP A 70 -2.94 -15.43 -5.75
CA ASP A 70 -2.84 -15.98 -7.10
C ASP A 70 -2.14 -17.34 -7.12
N VAL A 71 -1.07 -17.50 -6.32
CA VAL A 71 -0.39 -18.80 -6.14
C VAL A 71 -1.34 -19.84 -5.56
N LEU A 72 -2.04 -19.52 -4.46
CA LEU A 72 -3.00 -20.45 -3.83
C LEU A 72 -4.15 -20.82 -4.77
N ARG A 73 -4.65 -19.86 -5.56
CA ARG A 73 -5.68 -20.12 -6.59
C ARG A 73 -5.16 -21.11 -7.64
N LYS A 74 -3.94 -20.92 -8.12
CA LYS A 74 -3.33 -21.81 -9.13
C LYS A 74 -3.15 -23.22 -8.59
N GLU A 75 -2.62 -23.36 -7.38
CA GLU A 75 -2.47 -24.67 -6.72
C GLU A 75 -3.80 -25.40 -6.56
N HIS A 76 -4.87 -24.69 -6.23
CA HIS A 76 -6.21 -25.26 -6.14
C HIS A 76 -6.72 -25.78 -7.49
N ILE A 77 -6.53 -24.99 -8.56
CA ILE A 77 -6.91 -25.39 -9.93
C ILE A 77 -6.12 -26.62 -10.38
N ASP A 78 -4.81 -26.62 -10.17
CA ASP A 78 -3.93 -27.74 -10.55
C ASP A 78 -4.31 -29.03 -9.80
N LYS A 79 -4.66 -28.94 -8.51
CA LYS A 79 -5.16 -30.08 -7.72
C LYS A 79 -6.50 -30.61 -8.24
N SER A 80 -7.44 -29.73 -8.59
CA SER A 80 -8.74 -30.14 -9.15
C SER A 80 -8.56 -30.91 -10.46
N ARG A 81 -7.75 -30.37 -11.39
CA ARG A 81 -7.46 -31.03 -12.67
C ARG A 81 -6.83 -32.41 -12.48
N ALA A 82 -5.88 -32.54 -11.56
CA ALA A 82 -5.24 -33.82 -11.27
C ALA A 82 -6.23 -34.86 -10.70
N LEU A 83 -7.22 -34.44 -9.91
CA LEU A 83 -8.27 -35.33 -9.43
C LEU A 83 -9.20 -35.78 -10.56
N ASP A 84 -9.56 -34.87 -11.47
CA ASP A 84 -10.38 -35.18 -12.64
C ASP A 84 -9.66 -36.18 -13.57
N GLU A 85 -8.37 -35.93 -13.86
CA GLU A 85 -7.51 -36.84 -14.63
C GLU A 85 -7.40 -38.24 -13.98
N ALA A 86 -7.24 -38.28 -12.65
CA ALA A 86 -7.18 -39.54 -11.92
C ALA A 86 -8.53 -40.29 -11.93
N ALA A 87 -9.64 -39.57 -11.83
CA ALA A 87 -10.98 -40.17 -11.88
C ALA A 87 -11.26 -40.78 -13.26
N GLU A 88 -10.95 -40.06 -14.34
CA GLU A 88 -11.04 -40.57 -15.72
C GLU A 88 -10.17 -41.81 -15.93
N SER A 89 -8.94 -41.84 -15.39
CA SER A 89 -8.07 -43.01 -15.50
C SER A 89 -8.54 -44.24 -14.72
N VAL A 90 -9.35 -44.08 -13.66
CA VAL A 90 -9.82 -45.18 -12.82
C VAL A 90 -11.16 -45.72 -13.31
N TRP A 91 -12.04 -44.85 -13.82
CA TRP A 91 -13.42 -45.17 -14.16
C TRP A 91 -13.75 -45.14 -15.66
N GLY A 92 -12.83 -44.65 -16.52
CA GLY A 92 -12.92 -44.66 -17.99
C GLY A 92 -12.14 -45.80 -18.64
#